data_AF-A0A5J9VLV9-F1
#
_entry.id   AF-A0A5J9VLV9-F1
#
_cell.length_a   1.000
_cell.length_b   1.000
_cell.length_c   1.000
_cell.angle_alpha   90.00
_cell.angle_beta   90.00
_cell.angle_gamma   90.00
#
_symmetry.space_group_name_H-M   'P 1'
#
loop_
_entity.id
_entity.type
_entity.pdbx_description
1 polymer ?
#
loop_
_entity_poly.entity_id
_entity_poly.type
_entity_poly.pdbx_seq_one_letter_code
_entity_poly.pdbx_strand_id
1 'polypeptide(L)'
;MAPPQAKSGLFVGINKGHVVTKRELPPRPSDRKGKATKRVTFVRGLIREVAGFAPYEKRITELLKVGKDKRALKVAKRKLGTHKRAKKKREEMAGVLRKMSISLACIEFFAIVLIKGTFKFVGEAMIRLWDTAIRELSDRFIRSAPAAEKKK
;
A
#
# COMPACT_ATOMS: atom_id res chain seq x y z
N MET A 1 -18.94 -0.78 -6.28
CA MET A 1 -19.39 -0.17 -7.56
C MET A 1 -20.91 -0.04 -7.47
N ALA A 2 -21.51 1.12 -7.75
CA ALA A 2 -22.97 1.25 -7.66
C ALA A 2 -23.66 0.20 -8.56
N PRO A 3 -24.78 -0.41 -8.12
CA PRO A 3 -25.49 -1.38 -8.94
C PRO A 3 -25.90 -0.72 -10.27
N PRO A 4 -25.81 -1.45 -11.39
CA PRO A 4 -26.14 -0.88 -12.69
C PRO A 4 -27.61 -0.45 -12.69
N GLN A 5 -27.85 0.83 -12.99
CA GLN A 5 -29.18 1.43 -13.02
C GLN A 5 -30.12 0.64 -13.95
N ALA A 6 -31.39 0.51 -13.55
CA ALA A 6 -32.41 -0.14 -14.34
C ALA A 6 -32.60 0.63 -15.67
N LYS A 7 -32.67 -0.12 -16.77
CA LYS A 7 -32.91 0.47 -18.09
C LYS A 7 -34.36 0.93 -18.17
N SER A 8 -34.62 2.10 -18.73
CA SER A 8 -35.92 2.77 -18.76
C SER A 8 -36.77 2.46 -20.00
N GLY A 9 -36.31 1.59 -20.91
CA GLY A 9 -37.03 1.28 -22.14
C GLY A 9 -36.97 2.39 -23.21
N LEU A 10 -36.30 3.51 -22.93
CA LEU A 10 -36.15 4.63 -23.85
C LEU A 10 -35.13 4.31 -24.95
N PHE A 11 -35.33 4.84 -26.16
CA PHE A 11 -34.42 4.67 -27.30
C PHE A 11 -33.13 5.50 -27.18
N VAL A 12 -33.20 6.66 -26.51
CA VAL A 12 -32.07 7.58 -26.27
C VAL A 12 -32.02 8.00 -24.80
N GLY A 13 -30.82 8.38 -24.31
CA GLY A 13 -30.57 8.73 -22.89
C GLY A 13 -29.57 7.80 -22.19
N ILE A 14 -29.27 8.10 -20.92
CA ILE A 14 -28.25 7.39 -20.11
C ILE A 14 -28.68 5.96 -19.76
N ASN A 15 -29.95 5.77 -19.39
CA ASN A 15 -30.53 4.47 -19.02
C ASN A 15 -31.32 3.81 -20.16
N LYS A 16 -30.95 4.11 -21.41
CA LYS A 16 -31.62 3.61 -22.59
C LYS A 16 -31.51 2.09 -22.78
N GLY A 17 -32.42 1.56 -23.59
CA GLY A 17 -32.47 0.17 -24.02
C GLY A 17 -33.54 -0.65 -23.30
N HIS A 18 -33.72 -1.88 -23.76
CA HIS A 18 -34.76 -2.78 -23.27
C HIS A 18 -34.62 -3.05 -21.77
N VAL A 19 -35.75 -3.00 -21.06
CA VAL A 19 -35.83 -3.32 -19.64
C VAL A 19 -35.51 -4.81 -19.47
N VAL A 20 -34.36 -5.14 -18.89
CA VAL A 20 -33.92 -6.52 -18.67
C VAL A 20 -33.48 -6.66 -17.22
N THR A 21 -33.95 -7.70 -16.53
CA THR A 21 -33.47 -8.09 -15.22
C THR A 21 -32.08 -8.69 -15.35
N LYS A 22 -31.05 -7.99 -14.86
CA LYS A 22 -29.67 -8.47 -14.93
C LYS A 22 -29.43 -9.51 -13.84
N ARG A 23 -28.98 -10.71 -14.24
CA ARG A 23 -28.52 -11.75 -13.32
C ARG A 23 -27.07 -11.50 -12.93
N GLU A 24 -26.76 -11.54 -11.64
CA GLU A 24 -25.38 -11.56 -11.16
C GLU A 24 -24.75 -12.93 -11.49
N LEU A 25 -23.76 -12.92 -12.39
CA LEU A 25 -23.04 -14.11 -12.80
C LEU A 25 -21.83 -14.32 -11.87
N PRO A 26 -21.49 -15.58 -11.51
CA PRO A 26 -20.26 -15.83 -10.78
C PRO A 26 -19.03 -15.40 -11.63
N PRO A 27 -18.00 -14.82 -11.02
CA PRO A 27 -16.82 -14.36 -11.73
C PRO A 27 -16.10 -15.55 -12.38
N ARG A 28 -15.70 -15.39 -13.64
CA ARG A 28 -15.05 -16.47 -14.38
C ARG A 28 -13.64 -16.71 -13.84
N PRO A 29 -13.15 -17.95 -13.82
CA PRO A 29 -11.77 -18.23 -13.42
C PRO A 29 -10.71 -17.45 -14.22
N SER A 30 -10.98 -17.15 -15.50
CA SER A 30 -10.14 -16.32 -16.38
C SER A 30 -9.87 -14.93 -15.81
N ASP A 31 -10.85 -14.35 -15.12
CA ASP A 31 -10.79 -12.98 -14.59
C ASP A 31 -9.87 -12.88 -13.37
N ARG A 32 -9.50 -14.03 -12.77
CA ARG A 32 -8.59 -14.09 -11.61
C ARG A 32 -7.12 -14.02 -12.01
N LYS A 33 -6.79 -14.03 -13.31
CA LYS A 33 -5.41 -13.97 -13.81
C LYS A 33 -4.73 -12.65 -13.38
N GLY A 34 -3.55 -12.76 -12.77
CA GLY A 34 -2.76 -11.60 -12.32
C GLY A 34 -2.94 -11.24 -10.84
N LYS A 35 -3.87 -11.87 -10.12
CA LYS A 35 -3.97 -11.72 -8.65
C LYS A 35 -2.80 -12.42 -7.97
N ALA A 36 -2.08 -11.72 -7.10
CA ALA A 36 -0.99 -12.32 -6.33
C ALA A 36 -1.57 -13.20 -5.21
N THR A 37 -1.08 -14.44 -5.12
CA THR A 37 -1.36 -15.36 -4.01
C THR A 37 -0.33 -15.20 -2.90
N LYS A 38 -0.63 -15.67 -1.68
CA LYS A 38 0.28 -15.57 -0.51
C LYS A 38 1.68 -16.10 -0.81
N ARG A 39 1.77 -17.28 -1.45
CA ARG A 39 3.04 -17.90 -1.86
C ARG A 39 3.83 -17.01 -2.83
N VAL A 40 3.19 -16.45 -3.84
CA VAL A 40 3.87 -15.62 -4.85
C VAL A 40 4.39 -14.31 -4.25
N THR A 41 3.65 -13.71 -3.32
CA THR A 41 4.13 -12.51 -2.60
C THR A 41 5.34 -12.83 -1.73
N PHE A 42 5.33 -13.96 -1.01
CA PHE A 42 6.47 -14.43 -0.21
C PHE A 42 7.73 -14.65 -1.06
N VAL A 43 7.62 -15.42 -2.14
CA VAL A 43 8.75 -15.68 -3.05
C VAL A 43 9.30 -14.39 -3.67
N ARG A 44 8.43 -13.45 -4.07
CA ARG A 44 8.85 -12.13 -4.58
C ARG A 44 9.54 -11.27 -3.51
N GLY A 45 9.21 -11.44 -2.23
CA GLY A 45 9.89 -10.81 -1.11
C GLY A 45 11.33 -11.32 -0.98
N LEU A 46 11.49 -12.65 -0.88
CA LEU A 46 12.79 -13.32 -0.76
C LEU A 46 13.75 -12.94 -1.91
N ILE A 47 13.27 -12.96 -3.16
CA ILE A 47 14.11 -12.62 -4.32
C ILE A 47 14.61 -11.18 -4.24
N ARG A 48 13.81 -10.23 -3.72
CA ARG A 48 14.23 -8.83 -3.59
C ARG A 48 15.27 -8.62 -2.50
N GLU A 49 15.21 -9.42 -1.44
CA GLU A 49 16.21 -9.40 -0.36
C GLU A 49 17.56 -9.93 -0.86
N VAL A 50 17.54 -10.99 -1.68
CA VAL A 50 18.77 -11.60 -2.24
C VAL A 50 19.36 -10.79 -3.40
N ALA A 51 18.55 -10.39 -4.38
CA ALA A 51 19.04 -9.74 -5.61
C ALA A 51 19.20 -8.21 -5.47
N GLY A 52 18.57 -7.59 -4.47
CA GLY A 52 18.60 -6.15 -4.24
C GLY A 52 17.88 -5.33 -5.32
N PHE A 53 18.24 -4.03 -5.40
CA PHE A 53 17.62 -3.05 -6.30
C PHE A 53 18.45 -2.79 -7.56
N ALA A 54 17.76 -2.62 -8.68
CA ALA A 54 18.37 -2.19 -9.93
C ALA A 54 18.88 -0.73 -9.86
N PRO A 55 19.88 -0.33 -10.67
CA PRO A 55 20.49 1.01 -10.56
C PRO A 55 19.51 2.16 -10.80
N TYR A 56 18.51 1.98 -11.67
CA TYR A 56 17.49 3.00 -11.89
C TYR A 56 16.51 3.10 -10.72
N GLU A 57 16.31 2.03 -9.95
CA GLU A 57 15.46 2.02 -8.75
C GLU A 57 16.14 2.74 -7.59
N LYS A 58 17.47 2.55 -7.43
CA LYS A 58 18.30 3.33 -6.50
C LYS A 58 18.25 4.83 -6.77
N ARG A 59 18.37 5.23 -8.05
CA ARG A 59 18.25 6.64 -8.43
C ARG A 59 16.85 7.22 -8.15
N ILE A 60 15.80 6.41 -8.22
CA ILE A 60 14.44 6.85 -7.87
C ILE A 60 14.33 7.03 -6.36
N THR A 61 14.84 6.10 -5.55
CA THR A 61 14.80 6.23 -4.08
C THR A 61 15.60 7.43 -3.59
N GLU A 62 16.76 7.73 -4.18
CA GLU A 62 17.53 8.95 -3.91
C GLU A 62 16.72 10.23 -4.18
N LEU A 63 16.07 10.31 -5.35
CA LEU A 63 15.24 11.46 -5.70
C LEU A 63 14.02 11.60 -4.79
N LEU A 64 13.47 10.49 -4.31
CA LEU A 64 12.35 10.47 -3.37
C LEU A 64 12.78 10.89 -1.96
N LYS A 65 13.99 10.57 -1.52
CA LYS A 65 14.55 11.06 -0.24
C LYS A 65 14.67 12.58 -0.20
N VAL A 66 15.04 13.19 -1.32
CA VAL A 66 15.16 14.65 -1.46
C VAL A 66 13.80 15.34 -1.70
N GLY A 67 12.70 14.59 -1.84
CA GLY A 67 11.37 15.14 -2.10
C GLY A 67 11.13 15.61 -3.55
N LYS A 68 11.99 15.22 -4.51
CA LYS A 68 11.89 15.64 -5.93
C LYS A 68 11.03 14.67 -6.76
N ASP A 69 9.77 14.53 -6.38
CA ASP A 69 8.82 13.58 -6.96
C ASP A 69 8.58 13.71 -8.48
N LYS A 70 8.44 14.95 -8.96
CA LYS A 70 8.25 15.23 -10.40
C LYS A 70 9.46 14.79 -11.22
N ARG A 71 10.67 14.92 -10.66
CA ARG A 71 11.92 14.45 -11.29
C ARG A 71 12.00 12.92 -11.26
N ALA A 72 11.65 12.29 -10.14
CA ALA A 72 11.57 10.83 -10.03
C ALA A 72 10.60 10.23 -11.06
N LEU A 73 9.42 10.85 -11.25
CA LEU A 73 8.45 10.43 -12.27
C LEU A 73 8.98 10.55 -13.70
N LYS A 74 9.73 11.62 -14.02
CA LYS A 74 10.36 11.77 -15.34
C LYS A 74 11.38 10.66 -15.60
N VAL A 75 12.19 10.31 -14.59
CA VAL A 75 13.18 9.23 -14.69
C VAL A 75 12.49 7.88 -14.87
N ALA A 76 11.48 7.58 -14.05
CA ALA A 76 10.71 6.35 -14.15
C ALA A 76 9.97 6.23 -15.49
N LYS A 77 9.40 7.33 -16.01
CA LYS A 77 8.75 7.35 -17.33
C LYS A 77 9.75 7.11 -18.46
N ARG A 78 10.96 7.70 -18.40
CA ARG A 78 12.01 7.47 -19.40
C ARG A 78 12.51 6.01 -19.41
N LYS A 79 12.44 5.30 -18.28
CA LYS A 79 12.86 3.89 -18.17
C LYS A 79 11.74 2.89 -18.47
N LEU A 80 10.50 3.16 -18.07
CA LEU A 80 9.36 2.24 -18.17
C LEU A 80 8.39 2.56 -19.32
N GLY A 81 8.59 3.71 -19.99
CA GLY A 81 7.79 4.22 -21.10
C GLY A 81 6.50 4.91 -20.68
N THR A 82 5.59 4.17 -20.03
CA THR A 82 4.23 4.68 -19.76
C THR A 82 4.09 5.35 -18.39
N HIS A 83 3.19 6.34 -18.32
CA HIS A 83 2.95 7.10 -17.08
C HIS A 83 2.29 6.25 -15.98
N LYS A 84 1.40 5.31 -16.34
CA LYS A 84 0.76 4.40 -15.37
C LYS A 84 1.79 3.48 -14.69
N ARG A 85 2.73 2.92 -15.47
CA ARG A 85 3.83 2.10 -14.92
C ARG A 85 4.79 2.92 -14.06
N ALA A 86 5.11 4.15 -14.49
CA ALA A 86 5.96 5.06 -13.73
C ALA A 86 5.36 5.42 -12.35
N LYS A 87 4.06 5.75 -12.30
CA LYS A 87 3.34 5.97 -11.03
C LYS A 87 3.41 4.74 -10.13
N LYS A 88 3.11 3.55 -10.68
CA LYS A 88 3.19 2.29 -9.93
C LYS A 88 4.58 2.05 -9.34
N LYS A 89 5.65 2.31 -10.11
CA LYS A 89 7.03 2.15 -9.63
C LYS A 89 7.44 3.21 -8.60
N ARG A 90 6.95 4.44 -8.71
CA ARG A 90 7.13 5.46 -7.65
C ARG A 90 6.51 5.02 -6.33
N GLU A 91 5.26 4.54 -6.36
CA GLU A 91 4.57 4.07 -5.15
C GLU A 91 5.28 2.87 -4.51
N GLU A 92 5.81 1.97 -5.33
CA GLU A 92 6.62 0.84 -4.85
C GLU A 92 7.89 1.32 -4.14
N MET A 93 8.64 2.27 -4.74
CA MET A 93 9.87 2.82 -4.13
C MET A 93 9.59 3.66 -2.87
N ALA A 94 8.47 4.40 -2.86
CA ALA A 94 8.00 5.09 -1.65
C ALA A 94 7.61 4.08 -0.54
N GLY A 95 7.01 2.95 -0.92
CA GLY A 95 6.73 1.84 0.00
C GLY A 95 8.00 1.24 0.61
N VAL A 96 9.07 1.09 -0.18
CA VAL A 96 10.37 0.63 0.32
C VAL A 96 10.96 1.61 1.33
N LEU A 97 10.94 2.91 1.03
CA LEU A 97 11.42 3.95 1.96
C LEU A 97 10.65 3.92 3.29
N ARG A 98 9.32 3.77 3.24
CA ARG A 98 8.48 3.62 4.45
C ARG A 98 8.87 2.38 5.27
N LYS A 99 9.13 1.25 4.61
CA LYS A 99 9.57 0.03 5.29
C LYS A 99 10.92 0.23 5.99
N MET A 100 11.84 0.96 5.36
CA MET A 100 13.17 1.26 5.91
C MET A 100 13.13 2.30 7.05
N SER A 101 12.26 3.31 6.97
CA SER A 101 12.15 4.35 8.00
C SER A 101 11.53 3.83 9.31
N ILE A 102 10.56 2.91 9.21
CA ILE A 102 9.88 2.33 10.39
C ILE A 102 10.83 1.44 11.20
N SER A 103 11.70 0.67 10.54
CA SER A 103 12.67 -0.19 11.24
C SER A 103 13.67 0.62 12.08
N LEU A 104 14.09 1.80 11.61
CA LEU A 104 15.03 2.65 12.35
C LEU A 104 14.36 3.36 13.53
N ALA A 105 13.12 3.83 13.35
CA ALA A 105 12.36 4.50 14.41
C ALA A 105 11.99 3.55 15.57
N CYS A 106 11.64 2.29 15.29
CA CYS A 106 11.38 1.30 16.35
C CYS A 106 12.65 0.93 17.13
N ILE A 107 13.82 0.84 16.47
CA ILE A 107 15.08 0.48 17.14
C ILE A 107 15.58 1.64 18.01
N GLU A 108 15.49 2.89 17.54
CA GLU A 108 15.87 4.05 18.35
C GLU A 108 14.91 4.27 19.53
N PHE A 109 13.60 4.08 19.34
CA PHE A 109 12.64 4.23 20.43
C PHE A 109 12.81 3.13 21.50
N PHE A 110 13.05 1.88 21.07
CA PHE A 110 13.32 0.77 21.98
C PHE A 110 14.68 0.91 22.69
N ALA A 111 15.72 1.41 22.01
CA ALA A 111 17.01 1.69 22.62
C ALA A 111 16.98 2.88 23.60
N ILE A 112 16.23 3.95 23.30
CA ILE A 112 16.05 5.08 24.23
C ILE A 112 15.29 4.62 25.50
N VAL A 113 14.32 3.71 25.35
CA VAL A 113 13.56 3.14 26.48
C VAL A 113 14.39 2.14 27.30
N LEU A 114 15.27 1.35 26.67
CA LEU A 114 16.17 0.43 27.38
C LEU A 114 17.35 1.11 28.06
N ILE A 115 17.92 2.17 27.47
CA ILE A 115 19.07 2.90 28.05
C ILE A 115 18.64 3.84 29.18
N LYS A 116 17.40 4.36 29.17
CA LYS A 116 16.81 5.11 30.29
C LYS A 116 16.03 4.21 31.27
N GLY A 117 16.31 2.91 31.24
CA GLY A 117 15.56 1.87 31.95
C GLY A 117 16.19 1.35 33.23
N THR A 118 16.90 2.17 34.01
CA THR A 118 17.21 1.83 35.41
C THR A 118 17.04 3.05 36.31
N PHE A 119 15.80 3.35 36.72
CA PHE A 119 15.53 3.72 38.11
C PHE A 119 14.04 3.55 38.40
N LYS A 120 13.74 2.40 39.02
CA LYS A 120 12.74 2.16 40.08
C LYS A 120 11.62 3.21 40.22
N PHE A 121 10.37 2.71 40.22
CA PHE A 121 9.22 3.21 41.01
C PHE A 121 7.94 3.71 40.30
N VAL A 122 7.46 3.13 39.19
CA VAL A 122 6.00 3.10 38.90
C VAL A 122 5.68 1.80 38.12
N GLY A 123 5.29 0.76 38.85
CA GLY A 123 5.01 -0.58 38.32
C GLY A 123 3.62 -0.73 37.72
N GLU A 124 3.56 -1.54 36.66
CA GLU A 124 2.40 -2.24 36.06
C GLU A 124 1.33 -1.42 35.33
N ALA A 125 0.86 -0.30 35.88
CA ALA A 125 -0.22 0.46 35.24
C ALA A 125 0.25 1.13 33.93
N MET A 126 1.48 1.65 33.92
CA MET A 126 2.00 2.42 32.79
C MET A 126 2.41 1.52 31.62
N ILE A 127 2.85 0.28 31.88
CA ILE A 127 3.18 -0.69 30.82
C ILE A 127 1.91 -1.15 30.11
N ARG A 128 0.81 -1.42 30.85
CA ARG A 128 -0.48 -1.76 30.23
C ARG A 128 -1.08 -0.60 29.46
N LEU A 129 -0.96 0.62 29.97
CA LEU A 129 -1.42 1.82 29.27
C LEU A 129 -0.57 2.10 28.02
N TRP A 130 0.73 1.86 28.07
CA TRP A 130 1.64 2.04 26.94
C TRP A 130 1.50 0.95 25.88
N ASP A 131 1.27 -0.31 26.27
CA ASP A 131 0.91 -1.38 25.34
C ASP A 131 -0.46 -1.12 24.68
N THR A 132 -1.43 -0.59 25.43
CA THR A 132 -2.74 -0.23 24.88
C THR A 132 -2.63 0.99 23.96
N ALA A 133 -1.80 1.97 24.32
CA ALA A 133 -1.55 3.15 23.48
C ALA A 133 -0.77 2.80 22.21
N ILE A 134 0.23 1.92 22.27
CA ILE A 134 0.95 1.42 21.10
C ILE A 134 0.02 0.61 20.20
N ARG A 135 -0.87 -0.21 20.79
CA ARG A 135 -1.85 -1.00 20.04
C ARG A 135 -2.94 -0.11 19.42
N GLU A 136 -3.40 0.93 20.10
CA GLU A 136 -4.32 1.94 19.56
C GLU A 136 -3.69 2.82 18.49
N LEU A 137 -2.43 3.23 18.65
CA LEU A 137 -1.72 4.02 17.65
C LEU A 137 -1.44 3.17 16.41
N SER A 138 -1.10 1.90 16.59
CA SER A 138 -0.97 0.90 15.51
C SER A 138 -2.32 0.68 14.81
N ASP A 139 -3.41 0.47 15.55
CA ASP A 139 -4.75 0.28 14.98
C ASP A 139 -5.31 1.55 14.32
N ARG A 140 -4.95 2.74 14.81
CA ARG A 140 -5.31 4.02 14.19
C ARG A 140 -4.49 4.27 12.92
N PHE A 141 -3.24 3.80 12.87
CA PHE A 141 -2.40 3.84 11.67
C PHE A 141 -2.80 2.78 10.62
N ILE A 142 -3.26 1.60 11.06
CA ILE A 142 -3.85 0.57 10.18
C ILE A 142 -5.17 1.07 9.60
N ARG A 143 -5.98 1.81 10.38
CA ARG A 143 -7.24 2.43 9.91
C ARG A 143 -7.05 3.66 9.02
N SER A 144 -5.92 4.36 9.12
CA SER A 144 -5.58 5.49 8.25
C SER A 144 -4.82 5.08 6.97
N ALA A 145 -4.47 3.80 6.83
CA ALA A 145 -4.09 3.25 5.54
C ALA A 145 -5.25 3.50 4.56
N PRO A 146 -5.03 4.19 3.43
CA PRO A 146 -6.10 4.47 2.50
C PRO A 146 -6.74 3.15 2.10
N ALA A 147 -8.02 3.01 2.43
CA ALA A 147 -8.83 1.88 2.01
C ALA A 147 -8.54 1.67 0.52
N ALA A 148 -7.88 0.55 0.21
CA ALA A 148 -7.78 0.10 -1.15
C ALA A 148 -9.22 -0.01 -1.64
N GLU A 149 -9.63 1.01 -2.39
CA GLU A 149 -10.92 1.19 -3.01
C GLU A 149 -11.23 -0.13 -3.72
N LYS A 150 -12.02 -0.98 -3.05
CA LYS A 150 -12.56 -2.20 -3.62
C LYS A 150 -13.57 -1.74 -4.68
N LYS A 151 -13.06 -1.45 -5.88
CA LYS A 151 -13.85 -1.55 -7.10
C LYS A 151 -14.12 -3.02 -7.38
N LYS A 152 -15.16 -3.54 -6.72
CA LYS A 152 -16.38 -4.07 -7.32
C LYS A 152 -17.38 -4.24 -6.21
#